data_AF-A0A6S7IPX9-F1
#
_entry.id   AF-A0A6S7IPX9-F1
#
_cell.length_a   1.000
_cell.length_b   1.000
_cell.length_c   1.000
_cell.angle_alpha   90.00
_cell.angle_beta   90.00
_cell.angle_gamma   90.00
#
_symmetry.space_group_name_H-M   'P 1'
#
loop_
_entity.id
_entity.type
_entity.pdbx_description
1 polymer ?
#
loop_
_entity_poly.entity_id
_entity_poly.type
_entity_poly.pdbx_seq_one_letter_code
_entity_poly.pdbx_strand_id
1 'polypeptide(L)'
;ASKNGCLGETVPVGENRSTNAFMFSLWNKDNLPAFKSSILEVNKATFSGASYGAVFGSGTISSGIDLFITRHPPTQNCYANLGHAYKLPEGYKKGTDKAGALLAGSSGFTPSEIEVFYQVKN
;
A
#
# COMPACT_ATOMS: atom_id res chain seq x y z
N ALA A 1 6.60 -18.64 8.46
CA ALA A 1 7.01 -18.10 9.78
C ALA A 1 7.75 -16.79 9.56
N SER A 2 7.10 -15.65 9.78
CA SER A 2 7.79 -14.37 9.87
C SER A 2 8.27 -14.23 11.31
N LYS A 3 9.59 -14.19 11.50
CA LYS A 3 10.19 -13.93 12.80
C LYS A 3 10.05 -12.43 13.09
N ASN A 4 9.40 -12.13 14.20
CA ASN A 4 9.62 -10.98 15.08
C ASN A 4 10.02 -9.66 14.41
N GLY A 5 9.04 -8.84 14.05
CA GLY A 5 9.23 -7.39 13.95
C GLY A 5 9.29 -6.77 15.35
N CYS A 6 10.31 -7.11 16.14
CA CYS A 6 10.58 -6.50 17.45
C CYS A 6 11.85 -5.65 17.37
N LEU A 7 11.77 -4.47 17.97
CA LEU A 7 12.78 -3.42 18.07
C LEU A 7 14.22 -3.98 18.20
N GLY A 8 15.05 -3.78 17.17
CA GLY A 8 16.49 -4.08 17.23
C GLY A 8 17.11 -4.63 15.94
N GLU A 9 16.33 -5.19 15.03
CA GLU A 9 16.86 -5.68 13.75
C GLU A 9 16.97 -4.54 12.73
N THR A 10 18.14 -4.41 12.09
CA THR A 10 18.31 -3.54 10.93
C THR A 10 17.45 -4.08 9.80
N VAL A 11 16.25 -3.53 9.64
CA VAL A 11 15.42 -3.80 8.45
C VAL A 11 16.22 -3.34 7.23
N PRO A 12 16.56 -4.24 6.29
CA PRO A 12 17.22 -3.84 5.05
C PRO A 12 16.39 -2.77 4.36
N VAL A 13 17.02 -1.63 4.07
CA VAL A 13 16.34 -0.53 3.39
C VAL A 13 16.28 -0.86 1.90
N GLY A 14 15.09 -0.90 1.33
CA GLY A 14 14.97 -1.14 -0.11
C GLY A 14 13.62 -1.63 -0.58
N GLU A 15 13.54 -1.71 -1.90
CA GLU A 15 12.40 -2.24 -2.62
C GLU A 15 12.37 -3.77 -2.56
N ASN A 16 11.19 -4.34 -2.40
CA ASN A 16 10.96 -5.77 -2.38
C ASN A 16 10.20 -6.21 -3.63
N ARG A 17 10.58 -7.39 -4.13
CA ARG A 17 10.01 -7.97 -5.35
C ARG A 17 8.84 -8.89 -5.05
N SER A 18 7.79 -8.83 -5.86
CA SER A 18 6.73 -9.82 -5.87
C SER A 18 5.98 -9.84 -7.20
N THR A 19 5.69 -11.04 -7.70
CA THR A 19 4.84 -11.25 -8.88
C THR A 19 3.37 -11.50 -8.52
N ASN A 20 3.09 -11.75 -7.24
CA ASN A 20 1.77 -12.16 -6.75
C ASN A 20 1.16 -11.13 -5.79
N ALA A 21 1.83 -10.01 -5.57
CA ALA A 21 1.31 -8.92 -4.75
C ALA A 21 0.09 -8.29 -5.44
N PHE A 22 -0.88 -7.92 -4.64
CA PHE A 22 -2.06 -7.20 -5.08
C PHE A 22 -2.57 -6.30 -3.96
N MET A 23 -3.28 -5.25 -4.35
CA MET A 23 -4.11 -4.45 -3.46
C MET A 23 -5.57 -4.76 -3.76
N PHE A 24 -6.47 -4.47 -2.83
CA PHE A 24 -7.89 -4.61 -3.07
C PHE A 24 -8.66 -3.55 -2.29
N SER A 25 -9.87 -3.27 -2.76
CA SER A 25 -10.85 -2.47 -2.04
C SER A 25 -12.17 -3.22 -2.10
N LEU A 26 -12.81 -3.37 -0.94
CA LEU A 26 -14.15 -3.97 -0.82
C LEU A 26 -15.24 -2.91 -1.01
N TRP A 27 -14.96 -1.69 -0.56
CA TRP A 27 -15.84 -0.52 -0.64
C TRP A 27 -15.01 0.72 -0.95
N ASN A 28 -15.52 1.55 -1.85
CA ASN A 28 -14.89 2.80 -2.27
C ASN A 28 -15.96 3.86 -2.53
N LYS A 29 -15.56 5.13 -2.46
CA LYS A 29 -16.47 6.28 -2.57
C LYS A 29 -17.18 6.41 -3.93
N ASP A 30 -16.67 5.74 -4.96
CA ASP A 30 -17.18 5.80 -6.32
C ASP A 30 -18.15 4.63 -6.61
N ASN A 31 -18.51 3.84 -5.60
CA ASN A 31 -19.40 2.68 -5.69
C ASN A 31 -18.97 1.64 -6.73
N LEU A 32 -17.66 1.52 -7.01
CA LEU A 32 -17.20 0.40 -7.81
C LEU A 32 -17.42 -0.92 -7.06
N PRO A 33 -17.73 -2.02 -7.76
CA PRO A 33 -17.66 -3.36 -7.17
C PRO A 33 -16.29 -3.61 -6.54
N ALA A 34 -16.25 -4.50 -5.54
CA ALA A 34 -15.00 -4.93 -4.94
C ALA A 34 -14.01 -5.40 -6.01
N PHE A 35 -12.77 -4.91 -5.95
CA PHE A 35 -11.80 -5.14 -7.00
C PHE A 35 -10.43 -5.52 -6.45
N LYS A 36 -9.67 -6.20 -7.32
CA LYS A 36 -8.28 -6.56 -7.10
C LYS A 36 -7.38 -5.79 -8.07
N SER A 37 -6.43 -5.06 -7.52
CA SER A 37 -5.39 -4.34 -8.26
C SER A 37 -4.10 -5.16 -8.25
N SER A 38 -3.74 -5.68 -9.41
CA SER A 38 -2.53 -6.51 -9.55
C SER A 38 -1.28 -5.63 -9.68
N ILE A 39 -0.14 -6.15 -9.22
CA ILE A 39 1.16 -5.48 -9.39
C ILE A 39 1.51 -5.30 -10.88
N LEU A 40 2.00 -4.13 -11.24
CA LEU A 40 2.56 -3.78 -12.56
C LEU A 40 4.08 -3.75 -12.51
N GLU A 41 4.63 -3.10 -11.49
CA GLU A 41 6.08 -3.00 -11.28
C GLU A 41 6.51 -4.00 -10.20
N VAL A 42 6.81 -5.23 -10.61
CA VAL A 42 7.18 -6.33 -9.69
C VAL A 42 8.39 -6.03 -8.81
N ASN A 43 9.17 -4.99 -9.13
CA ASN A 43 10.32 -4.51 -8.37
C ASN A 43 9.98 -3.52 -7.27
N LYS A 44 8.73 -3.09 -7.17
CA LYS A 44 8.26 -2.06 -6.24
C LYS A 44 7.00 -2.54 -5.54
N ALA A 45 6.96 -3.82 -5.16
CA ALA A 45 5.76 -4.37 -4.51
C ALA A 45 5.60 -3.75 -3.12
N THR A 46 6.67 -3.77 -2.33
CA THR A 46 6.71 -3.10 -1.03
C THR A 46 8.08 -2.48 -0.81
N PHE A 47 8.15 -1.49 0.06
CA PHE A 47 9.41 -0.92 0.51
C PHE A 47 9.59 -1.14 2.00
N SER A 48 10.82 -1.49 2.40
CA SER A 48 11.20 -1.71 3.78
C SER A 48 12.18 -0.64 4.25
N GLY A 49 12.05 -0.19 5.49
CA GLY A 49 12.99 0.72 6.14
C GLY A 49 12.65 0.95 7.60
N ALA A 50 13.66 1.10 8.46
CA ALA A 50 13.47 1.12 9.90
C ALA A 50 12.59 2.28 10.42
N SER A 51 12.59 3.42 9.72
CA SER A 51 11.76 4.60 10.06
C SER A 51 10.38 4.62 9.39
N TYR A 52 10.09 3.66 8.50
CA TYR A 52 8.83 3.59 7.78
C TYR A 52 7.85 2.63 8.50
N GLY A 53 6.56 2.86 8.32
CA GLY A 53 5.56 1.82 8.59
C GLY A 53 5.43 0.90 7.38
N ALA A 54 4.20 0.51 7.01
CA ALA A 54 4.00 -0.31 5.81
C ALA A 54 3.99 0.56 4.55
N VAL A 55 4.79 0.18 3.55
CA VAL A 55 4.83 0.85 2.24
C VAL A 55 4.54 -0.16 1.15
N PHE A 56 3.52 0.11 0.34
CA PHE A 56 3.18 -0.63 -0.87
C PHE A 56 3.40 0.29 -2.07
N GLY A 57 4.11 -0.22 -3.08
CA GLY A 57 4.70 0.60 -4.12
C GLY A 57 6.16 0.95 -3.81
N SER A 58 6.65 2.00 -4.48
CA SER A 58 8.00 2.54 -4.27
C SER A 58 8.18 3.15 -2.88
N GLY A 59 9.39 3.11 -2.32
CA GLY A 59 9.75 3.89 -1.12
C GLY A 59 10.02 5.38 -1.34
N THR A 60 10.16 5.80 -2.61
CA THR A 60 10.47 7.19 -2.99
C THR A 60 9.25 7.94 -3.54
N ILE A 61 9.13 9.22 -3.19
CA ILE A 61 8.05 10.10 -3.69
C ILE A 61 8.10 10.27 -5.22
N SER A 62 9.29 10.25 -5.82
CA SER A 62 9.49 10.49 -7.25
C SER A 62 8.99 9.34 -8.12
N SER A 63 9.13 8.11 -7.63
CA SER A 63 8.55 6.92 -8.27
C SER A 63 7.08 6.72 -7.85
N GLY A 64 6.74 7.22 -6.66
CA GLY A 64 5.42 7.34 -6.08
C GLY A 64 4.93 6.09 -5.37
N ILE A 65 4.24 6.34 -4.26
CA ILE A 65 3.76 5.35 -3.30
C ILE A 65 2.27 5.11 -3.55
N ASP A 66 1.85 3.85 -3.66
CA ASP A 66 0.43 3.51 -3.84
C ASP A 66 -0.30 3.52 -2.49
N LEU A 67 0.33 3.02 -1.43
CA LEU A 67 -0.20 3.06 -0.06
C LEU A 67 0.93 3.14 0.97
N PHE A 68 0.82 4.11 1.86
CA PHE A 68 1.70 4.35 2.98
C PHE A 68 0.90 4.32 4.27
N ILE A 69 1.30 3.45 5.19
CA ILE A 69 0.83 3.43 6.57
C ILE A 69 1.98 3.90 7.44
N THR A 70 1.77 4.97 8.21
CA THR A 70 2.80 5.48 9.12
C THR A 70 3.08 4.48 10.26
N ARG A 71 4.31 4.50 10.78
CA ARG A 71 4.71 3.71 11.95
C ARG A 71 3.99 4.13 13.24
N HIS A 72 3.51 5.38 13.30
CA HIS A 72 2.87 5.94 14.50
C HIS A 72 1.42 6.40 14.22
N PRO A 73 0.46 5.46 14.06
CA PRO A 73 -0.96 5.79 14.14
C PRO A 73 -1.27 6.31 15.57
N PRO A 74 -2.14 7.33 15.74
CA PRO A 74 -3.18 7.76 14.80
C PRO A 74 -2.89 9.11 14.10
N THR A 75 -1.63 9.49 13.90
CA THR A 75 -1.34 10.74 13.16
C THR A 75 -1.91 10.66 11.73
N GLN A 76 -2.52 11.74 11.22
CA GLN A 76 -3.17 11.88 9.88
C GLN A 76 -2.16 11.82 8.71
N ASN A 77 -1.18 10.92 8.79
CA ASN A 77 -0.04 10.86 7.88
C ASN A 77 -0.01 9.55 7.08
N CYS A 78 -1.12 8.80 7.03
CA CYS A 78 -1.25 7.72 6.05
C CYS A 78 -1.65 8.30 4.70
N TYR A 79 -1.20 7.66 3.62
CA TYR A 79 -1.38 8.15 2.26
C TYR A 79 -1.78 7.04 1.31
N ALA A 80 -2.69 7.32 0.39
CA ALA A 80 -3.09 6.44 -0.70
C ALA A 80 -3.08 7.20 -2.03
N ASN A 81 -2.52 6.59 -3.07
CA ASN A 81 -2.52 7.08 -4.43
C ASN A 81 -2.25 5.94 -5.41
N LEU A 82 -3.28 5.12 -5.61
CA LEU A 82 -3.17 3.92 -6.46
C LEU A 82 -2.82 4.29 -7.90
N GLY A 83 -1.97 3.48 -8.54
CA GLY A 83 -1.63 3.62 -9.96
C GLY A 83 -0.16 3.83 -10.26
N HIS A 84 0.72 3.65 -9.27
CA HIS A 84 2.17 3.75 -9.45
C HIS A 84 2.77 2.38 -9.74
N ALA A 85 2.85 1.51 -8.73
CA ALA A 85 3.32 0.15 -8.87
C ALA A 85 2.17 -0.84 -9.09
N TYR A 86 0.94 -0.48 -8.75
CA TYR A 86 -0.24 -1.33 -8.86
C TYR A 86 -1.24 -0.80 -9.89
N LYS A 87 -2.01 -1.71 -10.52
CA LYS A 87 -2.91 -1.37 -11.63
C LYS A 87 -4.14 -0.60 -11.17
N LEU A 88 -4.43 0.52 -11.83
CA LEU A 88 -5.71 1.22 -11.65
C LEU A 88 -6.87 0.48 -12.34
N PRO A 89 -8.08 0.51 -11.76
CA PRO A 89 -9.31 0.13 -12.48
C PRO A 89 -9.49 0.96 -13.75
N GLU A 90 -10.27 0.43 -14.69
CA GLU A 90 -10.58 1.12 -15.93
C GLU A 90 -11.29 2.46 -15.66
N GLY A 91 -10.95 3.49 -16.46
CA GLY A 91 -11.50 4.85 -16.28
C GLY A 91 -10.84 5.67 -15.17
N TYR A 92 -9.83 5.15 -14.47
CA TYR A 92 -9.02 5.91 -13.54
C TYR A 92 -7.70 6.35 -14.17
N LYS A 93 -7.23 7.53 -13.75
CA LYS A 93 -5.97 8.11 -14.20
C LYS A 93 -5.07 8.38 -13.01
N LYS A 94 -3.82 7.91 -13.11
CA LYS A 94 -2.75 8.15 -12.13
C LYS A 94 -2.61 9.65 -11.85
N GLY A 95 -2.41 9.99 -10.57
CA GLY A 95 -2.18 11.36 -10.12
C GLY A 95 -3.44 12.25 -10.08
N THR A 96 -4.63 11.67 -10.20
CA THR A 96 -5.90 12.39 -9.99
C THR A 96 -6.42 12.19 -8.57
N ASP A 97 -7.18 13.15 -8.05
CA ASP A 97 -7.85 13.01 -6.73
C ASP A 97 -8.74 11.77 -6.67
N LYS A 98 -9.35 11.40 -7.80
CA LYS A 98 -10.16 10.20 -7.93
C LYS A 98 -9.34 8.93 -7.68
N ALA A 99 -8.13 8.83 -8.22
CA ALA A 99 -7.20 7.73 -7.96
C ALA A 99 -6.66 7.75 -6.52
N GLY A 100 -6.34 8.95 -6.00
CA GLY A 100 -5.91 9.16 -4.61
C GLY A 100 -6.90 8.63 -3.58
N ALA A 101 -8.18 8.90 -3.81
CA ALA A 101 -9.25 8.56 -2.90
C ALA A 101 -9.83 7.14 -3.08
N LEU A 102 -9.33 6.37 -4.04
CA LEU A 102 -9.94 5.10 -4.42
C LEU A 102 -9.83 4.02 -3.35
N LEU A 103 -8.72 3.96 -2.62
CA LEU A 103 -8.49 2.93 -1.59
C LEU A 103 -9.03 3.32 -0.22
N ALA A 104 -8.97 4.60 0.15
CA ALA A 104 -9.20 5.06 1.52
C ALA A 104 -10.22 6.21 1.64
N GLY A 105 -10.94 6.55 0.55
CA GLY A 105 -11.91 7.65 0.51
C GLY A 105 -11.28 9.04 0.32
N SER A 106 -9.98 9.19 0.60
CA SER A 106 -9.17 10.39 0.36
C SER A 106 -7.69 10.00 0.20
N SER A 107 -6.87 10.91 -0.33
CA SER A 107 -5.44 10.67 -0.48
C SER A 107 -4.71 10.61 0.87
N GLY A 108 -5.02 11.53 1.79
CA GLY A 108 -4.62 11.43 3.19
C GLY A 108 -5.73 10.80 4.02
N PHE A 109 -5.41 9.87 4.91
CA PHE A 109 -6.41 9.21 5.75
C PHE A 109 -5.84 8.77 7.11
N THR A 110 -6.73 8.46 8.05
CA THR A 110 -6.38 7.83 9.33
C THR A 110 -7.10 6.48 9.40
N PRO A 111 -6.38 5.34 9.48
CA PRO A 111 -7.02 4.06 9.66
C PRO A 111 -7.66 3.99 11.05
N SER A 112 -8.92 3.52 11.12
CA SER A 112 -9.58 3.24 12.40
C SER A 112 -9.07 1.94 13.03
N GLU A 113 -8.68 0.98 12.20
CA GLU A 113 -8.19 -0.33 12.59
C GLU A 113 -7.22 -0.87 11.53
N ILE A 114 -6.26 -1.71 11.95
CA ILE A 114 -5.34 -2.42 11.06
C ILE A 114 -5.20 -3.85 11.57
N GLU A 115 -5.52 -4.81 10.71
CA GLU A 115 -5.36 -6.25 10.98
C GLU A 115 -4.35 -6.87 10.01
N VAL A 116 -3.58 -7.85 10.49
CA VAL A 116 -2.59 -8.57 9.68
C VAL A 116 -2.85 -10.07 9.78
N PHE A 117 -3.11 -10.69 8.63
CA PHE A 117 -3.37 -12.12 8.50
C PHE A 117 -2.26 -12.80 7.72
N TYR A 118 -2.00 -14.08 8.02
CA TYR A 118 -1.10 -14.91 7.22
C TYR A 118 -1.88 -16.09 6.62
N GLN A 119 -1.65 -16.35 5.34
CA GLN A 119 -2.23 -17.51 4.67
C GLN A 119 -1.37 -18.74 4.94
N VAL A 120 -1.97 -19.80 5.47
CA VAL A 120 -1.37 -21.13 5.53
C VAL A 120 -1.86 -21.92 4.32
N LYS A 121 -0.95 -22.53 3.57
CA LYS A 121 -1.31 -23.49 2.52
C LYS A 121 -1.54 -24.84 3.19
N ASN A 122 -2.74 -25.39 3.04
CA ASN A 122 -3.04 -26.78 3.36
C ASN A 122 -2.64 -27.68 2.18
#